data_AF-A0A1F3VAK9-F1
#
_entry.id   AF-A0A1F3VAK9-F1
#
_cell.length_a   1.000
_cell.length_b   1.000
_cell.length_c   1.000
_cell.angle_alpha   90.00
_cell.angle_beta   90.00
_cell.angle_gamma   90.00
#
_symmetry.space_group_name_H-M   'P 1'
#
loop_
_entity.id
_entity.type
_entity.pdbx_description
1 polymer ?
#
loop_
_entity_poly.entity_id
_entity_poly.type
_entity_poly.pdbx_seq_one_letter_code
_entity_poly.pdbx_strand_id
1 'polypeptide(L)'
;MLEKKSALKTVKNSRRITSSRQLATVAILLLLTSWPALAIEQLMGSDITDSSISTRCQNLLKVRELKIEHKQKIWALINRNKSIEKTISPNRKSLKNRTALSHDSLQREYSYTTNRIELLTKTILKSGCPGLKL
;
A
#
# COMPACT_ATOMS: atom_id res chain seq x y z
N MET A 1 -28.04 -72.11 -33.79
CA MET A 1 -28.76 -70.81 -33.74
C MET A 1 -28.31 -70.10 -32.48
N LEU A 2 -27.46 -69.07 -32.60
CA LEU A 2 -27.84 -67.65 -32.43
C LEU A 2 -28.62 -67.43 -31.13
N GLU A 3 -28.26 -66.58 -30.18
CA GLU A 3 -27.23 -65.56 -30.03
C GLU A 3 -27.44 -65.04 -28.58
N LYS A 4 -26.46 -64.35 -28.01
CA LYS A 4 -26.57 -63.42 -26.85
C LYS A 4 -26.75 -64.03 -25.44
N LYS A 5 -25.72 -63.76 -24.61
CA LYS A 5 -25.73 -62.82 -23.45
C LYS A 5 -24.61 -63.27 -22.49
N SER A 6 -23.41 -62.71 -22.61
CA SER A 6 -22.97 -61.48 -21.94
C SER A 6 -22.90 -61.56 -20.41
N ALA A 7 -21.66 -61.60 -19.94
CA ALA A 7 -21.10 -60.87 -18.80
C ALA A 7 -21.42 -61.33 -17.36
N LEU A 8 -20.39 -61.83 -16.68
CA LEU A 8 -20.14 -61.61 -15.24
C LEU A 8 -18.61 -61.66 -15.02
N LYS A 9 -17.93 -60.51 -14.90
CA LYS A 9 -17.49 -59.89 -13.64
C LYS A 9 -16.69 -60.87 -12.77
N THR A 10 -15.39 -60.63 -12.57
CA THR A 10 -14.74 -60.15 -11.31
C THR A 10 -13.52 -61.07 -11.08
N VAL A 11 -12.37 -60.72 -10.48
CA VAL A 11 -11.96 -59.61 -9.61
C VAL A 11 -10.43 -59.70 -9.38
N LYS A 12 -9.77 -58.53 -9.26
CA LYS A 12 -8.47 -58.25 -8.57
C LYS A 12 -7.20 -58.92 -9.18
N ASN A 13 -6.01 -58.33 -9.16
CA ASN A 13 -5.41 -57.51 -8.11
C ASN A 13 -4.14 -56.76 -8.62
N SER A 14 -3.97 -55.53 -8.13
CA SER A 14 -2.72 -54.80 -7.83
C SER A 14 -1.62 -54.62 -8.89
N ARG A 15 -1.53 -53.39 -9.43
CA ARG A 15 -0.25 -52.75 -9.76
C ARG A 15 -0.27 -51.28 -9.34
N ARG A 16 0.76 -50.90 -8.56
CA ARG A 16 1.08 -49.55 -8.09
C ARG A 16 1.14 -48.58 -9.28
N ILE A 17 0.43 -47.45 -9.18
CA ILE A 17 0.71 -46.26 -9.97
C ILE A 17 0.78 -45.09 -8.99
N THR A 18 2.00 -44.59 -8.85
CA THR A 18 2.39 -43.36 -8.18
C THR A 18 1.58 -42.18 -8.74
N SER A 19 0.74 -41.59 -7.90
CA SER A 19 -0.11 -40.47 -8.26
C SER A 19 0.70 -39.17 -8.16
N SER A 20 0.89 -38.52 -9.31
CA SER A 20 1.40 -37.16 -9.52
C SER A 20 0.83 -36.10 -8.54
N ARG A 21 -0.32 -36.37 -7.91
CA ARG A 21 -0.94 -35.50 -6.90
C ARG A 21 -0.17 -35.40 -5.58
N GLN A 22 0.62 -36.41 -5.20
CA GLN A 22 1.34 -36.37 -3.91
C GLN A 22 2.67 -35.60 -3.97
N LEU A 23 3.25 -35.42 -5.16
CA LEU A 23 4.45 -34.61 -5.34
C LEU A 23 4.14 -33.10 -5.24
N ALA A 24 2.98 -32.68 -5.75
CA ALA A 24 2.55 -31.28 -5.70
C ALA A 24 2.29 -30.79 -4.25
N THR A 25 1.74 -31.65 -3.39
CA THR A 25 1.47 -31.29 -1.99
C THR A 25 2.74 -31.13 -1.16
N VAL A 26 3.79 -31.91 -1.44
CA VAL A 26 5.09 -31.79 -0.74
C VAL A 26 5.84 -30.54 -1.20
N ALA A 27 5.76 -30.18 -2.49
CA ALA A 27 6.40 -28.96 -3.02
C ALA A 27 5.77 -27.67 -2.46
N ILE A 28 4.45 -27.64 -2.25
CA ILE A 28 3.75 -26.49 -1.65
C ILE A 28 4.09 -26.34 -0.16
N LEU A 29 4.31 -27.45 0.57
CA LEU A 29 4.68 -27.42 1.99
C LEU A 29 6.11 -26.88 2.20
N LEU A 30 7.03 -27.13 1.25
CA LEU A 30 8.42 -26.63 1.29
C LEU A 30 8.56 -25.14 0.94
N LEU A 31 7.61 -24.57 0.20
CA LEU A 31 7.59 -23.14 -0.14
C LEU A 31 7.04 -22.24 0.99
N LEU A 32 6.35 -22.83 1.98
CA LEU A 32 5.83 -22.09 3.14
C LEU A 32 6.84 -21.98 4.29
N THR A 33 7.94 -22.73 4.26
CA THR A 33 8.96 -22.71 5.33
C THR A 33 10.14 -21.79 5.05
N SER A 34 10.23 -21.16 3.89
CA SER A 34 11.26 -20.15 3.59
C SER A 34 10.72 -18.74 3.82
N TRP A 35 10.37 -18.41 5.07
CA TRP A 35 10.25 -17.01 5.46
C TRP A 35 11.65 -16.51 5.79
N PRO A 36 12.21 -15.53 5.04
CA PRO A 36 13.43 -14.89 5.51
C PRO A 36 13.06 -14.08 6.74
N ALA A 37 13.68 -14.38 7.87
CA ALA A 37 13.72 -13.48 9.00
C ALA A 37 14.55 -12.26 8.59
N LEU A 38 13.90 -11.30 7.94
CA LEU A 38 14.40 -9.94 7.80
C LEU A 38 14.31 -9.29 9.18
N ALA A 39 15.28 -9.61 10.05
CA ALA A 39 15.57 -8.79 11.20
C ALA A 39 16.04 -7.43 10.69
N ILE A 40 15.19 -6.43 10.86
CA ILE A 40 15.48 -5.03 10.57
C ILE A 40 16.48 -4.56 11.64
N GLU A 41 17.76 -4.60 11.32
CA GLU A 41 18.80 -3.95 12.13
C GLU A 41 18.79 -2.45 11.82
N GLN A 42 17.85 -1.71 12.44
CA GLN A 42 17.83 -0.24 12.44
C GLN A 42 17.57 0.33 13.85
N LEU A 43 18.21 -0.25 14.85
CA LEU A 43 18.53 0.37 16.12
C LEU A 43 19.86 -0.31 16.48
N MET A 44 21.01 0.33 16.60
CA MET A 44 21.26 1.52 17.41
C MET A 44 22.51 2.20 16.82
N GLY A 45 22.33 3.38 16.22
CA GLY A 45 23.44 4.32 16.07
C GLY A 45 23.73 4.89 17.44
N SER A 46 24.86 4.47 18.00
CA SER A 46 25.55 4.97 19.20
C SER A 46 24.91 6.18 19.89
N ASP A 47 24.31 5.86 21.02
CA ASP A 47 23.95 6.67 22.16
C ASP A 47 25.10 7.55 22.66
N ILE A 48 25.25 8.76 22.08
CA ILE A 48 25.59 10.02 22.78
C ILE A 48 24.99 11.16 21.92
N THR A 49 23.70 11.46 22.09
CA THR A 49 23.10 12.68 21.52
C THR A 49 22.18 13.32 22.56
N ASP A 50 22.31 14.64 22.74
CA ASP A 50 21.46 15.45 23.63
C ASP A 50 19.98 15.10 23.45
N SER A 51 19.35 14.56 24.49
CA SER A 51 17.96 14.05 24.46
C SER A 51 16.92 15.11 24.08
N SER A 52 17.25 16.39 24.34
CA SER A 52 16.40 17.54 24.00
C SER A 52 16.40 17.85 22.49
N ILE A 53 17.57 17.77 21.84
CA ILE A 53 17.73 18.00 20.41
C ILE A 53 17.11 16.84 19.62
N SER A 54 17.32 15.60 20.08
CA SER A 54 16.75 14.42 19.43
C SER A 54 15.21 14.42 19.47
N THR A 55 14.60 14.77 20.61
CA THR A 55 13.13 14.85 20.75
C THR A 55 12.52 15.96 19.88
N ARG A 56 13.14 17.14 19.86
CA ARG A 56 12.70 18.26 19.01
C ARG A 56 12.72 17.87 17.53
N CYS A 57 13.80 17.23 17.09
CA CYS A 57 13.94 16.79 15.71
C CYS A 57 12.93 15.71 15.34
N GLN A 58 12.70 14.71 16.20
CA GLN A 58 11.67 13.69 15.99
C GLN A 58 10.27 14.30 15.84
N ASN A 59 9.93 15.28 16.68
CA ASN A 59 8.66 15.99 16.58
C ASN A 59 8.51 16.73 15.25
N LEU A 60 9.54 17.44 14.79
CA LEU A 60 9.51 18.12 13.50
C LEU A 60 9.36 17.15 12.33
N LEU A 61 10.08 16.02 12.36
CA LEU A 61 9.97 14.96 11.35
C LEU A 61 8.57 14.35 11.32
N LYS A 62 7.99 14.06 12.49
CA LYS A 62 6.61 13.56 12.61
C LYS A 62 5.59 14.54 12.05
N VAL A 63 5.74 15.83 12.36
CA VAL A 63 4.86 16.87 11.79
C VAL A 63 5.01 16.95 10.27
N ARG A 64 6.23 16.78 9.73
CA ARG A 64 6.46 16.71 8.28
C ARG A 64 5.70 15.55 7.66
N GLU A 65 5.81 14.37 8.24
CA GLU A 65 5.19 13.14 7.74
C GLU A 65 3.66 13.26 7.71
N LEU A 66 3.06 13.75 8.80
CA LEU A 66 1.61 14.01 8.85
C LEU A 66 1.16 14.99 7.76
N LYS A 67 1.96 16.02 7.45
CA LYS A 67 1.65 16.96 6.36
C LYS A 67 1.79 16.32 4.98
N ILE A 68 2.77 15.43 4.78
CA ILE A 68 2.93 14.68 3.53
C ILE A 68 1.73 13.75 3.32
N GLU A 69 1.31 13.03 4.35
CA GLU A 69 0.13 12.17 4.32
C GLU A 69 -1.13 12.99 4.00
N HIS A 70 -1.29 14.15 4.64
CA HIS A 70 -2.38 15.07 4.35
C HIS A 70 -2.38 15.55 2.89
N LYS A 71 -1.21 15.91 2.35
CA LYS A 71 -1.03 16.28 0.93
C LYS A 71 -1.49 15.15 0.00
N GLN A 72 -1.13 13.90 0.30
CA GLN A 72 -1.53 12.73 -0.48
C GLN A 72 -3.06 12.52 -0.44
N LYS A 73 -3.69 12.70 0.73
CA LYS A 73 -5.15 12.64 0.86
C LYS A 73 -5.84 13.73 0.04
N ILE A 74 -5.36 14.97 0.09
CA ILE A 74 -5.91 16.06 -0.73
C ILE A 74 -5.78 15.74 -2.23
N TRP A 75 -4.62 15.23 -2.65
CA TRP A 75 -4.42 14.83 -4.05
C TRP A 75 -5.41 13.76 -4.51
N ALA A 76 -5.65 12.75 -3.67
CA ALA A 76 -6.67 11.74 -3.94
C ALA A 76 -8.08 12.33 -4.07
N LEU A 77 -8.42 13.31 -3.22
CA LEU A 77 -9.70 14.03 -3.29
C LEU A 77 -9.82 14.87 -4.58
N ILE A 78 -8.76 15.55 -4.99
CA ILE A 78 -8.72 16.31 -6.26
C ILE A 78 -9.01 15.38 -7.44
N ASN A 79 -8.35 14.22 -7.49
CA ASN A 79 -8.54 13.23 -8.55
C ASN A 79 -9.96 12.67 -8.55
N ARG A 80 -10.51 12.35 -7.37
CA ARG A 80 -11.90 11.91 -7.24
C ARG A 80 -12.88 12.98 -7.70
N ASN A 81 -12.63 14.23 -7.34
CA ASN A 81 -13.46 15.36 -7.73
C ASN A 81 -13.47 15.54 -9.26
N LYS A 82 -12.30 15.46 -9.90
CA LYS A 82 -12.16 15.46 -11.37
C LYS A 82 -12.93 14.32 -12.05
N SER A 83 -12.95 13.14 -11.45
CA SER A 83 -13.75 12.02 -11.96
C SER A 83 -15.25 12.28 -11.83
N ILE A 84 -15.70 12.89 -10.73
CA ILE A 84 -17.10 13.27 -10.53
C ILE A 84 -17.52 14.30 -11.59
N GLU A 85 -16.73 15.35 -11.84
CA GLU A 85 -17.03 16.36 -12.85
C GLU A 85 -17.31 15.76 -14.23
N LYS A 86 -16.54 14.74 -14.63
CA LYS A 86 -16.71 14.04 -15.91
C LYS A 86 -18.03 13.27 -16.01
N THR A 87 -18.61 12.87 -14.88
CA THR A 87 -19.85 12.08 -14.82
C THR A 87 -21.12 12.92 -14.64
N ILE A 88 -20.98 14.21 -14.35
CA ILE A 88 -22.13 15.10 -14.13
C ILE A 88 -22.79 15.43 -15.47
N SER A 89 -24.08 15.08 -15.60
CA SER A 89 -24.92 15.50 -16.73
C SER A 89 -24.96 17.02 -16.89
N PRO A 90 -24.91 17.55 -18.13
CA PRO A 90 -24.87 19.00 -18.40
C PRO A 90 -26.09 19.77 -17.87
N ASN A 91 -27.22 19.09 -17.67
CA ASN A 91 -28.42 19.70 -17.12
C ASN A 91 -28.29 20.05 -15.62
N ARG A 92 -27.33 19.45 -14.90
CA ARG A 92 -27.14 19.66 -13.45
C ARG A 92 -26.12 20.76 -13.16
N LYS A 93 -26.43 21.99 -13.60
CA LYS A 93 -25.56 23.19 -13.44
C LYS A 93 -25.13 23.46 -11.99
N SER A 94 -26.05 23.33 -11.03
CA SER A 94 -25.77 23.55 -9.60
C SER A 94 -24.72 22.56 -9.06
N LEU A 95 -24.83 21.27 -9.40
CA LEU A 95 -23.85 20.27 -9.00
C LEU A 95 -22.50 20.54 -9.65
N LYS A 96 -22.46 20.89 -10.94
CA LYS A 96 -21.22 21.24 -11.64
C LYS A 96 -20.50 22.40 -10.95
N ASN A 97 -21.23 23.46 -10.60
CA ASN A 97 -20.65 24.61 -9.89
C ASN A 97 -20.12 24.23 -8.50
N ARG A 98 -20.86 23.46 -7.71
CA ARG A 98 -20.41 23.00 -6.39
C ARG A 98 -19.13 22.14 -6.49
N THR A 99 -19.09 21.28 -7.50
CA THR A 99 -17.97 20.37 -7.76
C THR A 99 -16.71 21.17 -8.13
N ALA A 100 -16.85 22.17 -9.02
CA ALA A 100 -15.78 23.09 -9.39
C ALA A 100 -15.28 23.93 -8.20
N LEU A 101 -16.18 24.52 -7.40
CA LEU A 101 -15.78 25.26 -6.20
C LEU A 101 -15.01 24.39 -5.19
N SER A 102 -15.43 23.13 -5.04
CA SER A 102 -14.71 22.17 -4.22
C SER A 102 -13.33 21.84 -4.81
N HIS A 103 -13.21 21.72 -6.13
CA HIS A 103 -11.93 21.48 -6.80
C HIS A 103 -10.94 22.62 -6.53
N ASP A 104 -11.39 23.87 -6.74
CA ASP A 104 -10.58 25.06 -6.47
C ASP A 104 -10.14 25.14 -5.01
N SER A 105 -11.03 24.81 -4.08
CA SER A 105 -10.71 24.78 -2.65
C SER A 105 -9.65 23.74 -2.32
N LEU A 106 -9.78 22.53 -2.86
CA LEU A 106 -8.80 21.46 -2.66
C LEU A 106 -7.44 21.81 -3.28
N GLN A 107 -7.43 22.46 -4.44
CA GLN A 107 -6.19 22.90 -5.09
C GLN A 107 -5.48 23.99 -4.29
N ARG A 108 -6.21 24.94 -3.72
CA ARG A 108 -5.64 25.94 -2.78
C ARG A 108 -5.02 25.27 -1.56
N GLU A 109 -5.74 24.32 -0.95
CA GLU A 109 -5.25 23.58 0.23
C GLU A 109 -4.02 22.74 -0.09
N TYR A 110 -3.98 22.11 -1.27
CA TYR A 110 -2.82 21.35 -1.74
C TYR A 110 -1.58 22.23 -1.87
N SER A 111 -1.72 23.40 -2.50
CA SER A 111 -0.63 24.37 -2.66
C SER A 111 -0.16 24.91 -1.31
N TYR A 112 -1.09 25.26 -0.42
CA TYR A 112 -0.78 25.70 0.94
C TYR A 112 0.00 24.64 1.72
N THR A 113 -0.49 23.40 1.71
CA THR A 113 0.16 22.27 2.40
C THR A 113 1.55 22.00 1.85
N THR A 114 1.73 22.07 0.53
CA THR A 114 3.03 21.89 -0.14
C THR A 114 4.03 22.95 0.32
N ASN A 115 3.64 24.23 0.30
CA ASN A 115 4.48 25.33 0.79
C ASN A 115 4.83 25.13 2.27
N ARG A 116 3.88 24.65 3.08
CA ARG A 116 4.12 24.40 4.50
C ARG A 116 5.12 23.27 4.74
N ILE A 117 5.08 22.20 3.94
CA ILE A 117 6.07 21.11 3.98
C ILE A 117 7.46 21.64 3.61
N GLU A 118 7.56 22.51 2.60
CA GLU A 118 8.83 23.09 2.18
C GLU A 118 9.44 23.97 3.28
N LEU A 119 8.64 24.88 3.86
CA LEU A 119 9.08 25.73 4.98
C LEU A 119 9.54 24.89 6.19
N LEU A 120 8.80 23.82 6.49
CA LEU A 120 9.14 22.92 7.59
C LEU A 120 10.42 22.12 7.27
N THR A 121 10.61 21.71 6.02
CA THR A 121 11.85 21.05 5.58
C THR A 121 13.05 21.99 5.73
N LYS A 122 12.93 23.25 5.29
CA LYS A 122 13.95 24.29 5.51
C LYS A 122 14.25 24.50 6.99
N THR A 123 13.22 24.50 7.83
CA THR A 123 13.37 24.62 9.28
C THR A 123 14.15 23.45 9.86
N ILE A 124 13.83 22.21 9.48
CA ILE A 124 14.52 20.98 9.92
C ILE A 124 15.99 21.00 9.51
N LEU A 125 16.27 21.39 8.25
CA LEU A 125 17.63 21.54 7.73
C LEU A 125 18.42 22.59 8.52
N LYS A 126 17.82 23.77 8.77
CA LYS A 126 18.45 24.84 9.54
C LYS A 126 18.74 24.42 10.99
N SER A 127 17.89 23.58 11.59
CA SER A 127 18.11 23.06 12.94
C SER A 127 19.13 21.92 13.02
N GLY A 128 19.68 21.45 11.88
CA GLY A 128 20.68 20.37 11.87
C GLY A 128 20.13 19.00 12.24
N CYS A 129 18.82 18.77 12.08
CA CYS A 129 18.21 17.50 12.48
C CYS A 129 18.62 16.36 11.55
N PRO A 130 19.19 15.26 12.07
CA PRO A 130 19.50 14.07 11.28
C PRO A 130 18.20 13.34 10.88
N GLY A 131 18.20 12.68 9.71
CA GLY A 131 17.11 11.77 9.30
C GLY A 131 16.08 12.30 8.29
N LEU A 132 16.33 13.45 7.63
CA LEU A 132 15.56 13.82 6.45
C LEU A 132 15.85 12.86 5.29
N LYS A 133 14.89 12.00 4.96
CA LYS A 133 14.87 11.25 3.70
C LYS A 133 14.24 12.16 2.64
N LEU A 134 15.04 12.55 1.64
CA LEU A 134 14.63 13.33 0.47
C LEU A 134 13.95 12.45 -0.56
#